data_AF-A0ABD0T4G9-F1
#
_entry.id   AF-A0ABD0T4G9-F1
#
_cell.length_a   1.000
_cell.length_b   1.000
_cell.length_c   1.000
_cell.angle_alpha   90.00
_cell.angle_beta   90.00
_cell.angle_gamma   90.00
#
_symmetry.space_group_name_H-M   'P 1'
#
loop_
_entity.id
_entity.type
_entity.pdbx_description
1 polymer ?
#
loop_
_entity_poly.entity_id
_entity_poly.type
_entity_poly.pdbx_seq_one_letter_code
_entity_poly.pdbx_strand_id
1 'polypeptide(L)'
;MLASKMFAAVIIVACMALCTNAEECIYDDRGLCEEPCPPGTISYTSPCSVEETMSQRTCRHPIAQPMGIICDLSRCDCPEPKVWDELAEKCVLLADCSEKTH
;
A
#
# COMPACT_ATOMS: atom_id res chain seq x y z
N MET A 1 -12.24 -23.50 37.65
CA MET A 1 -12.26 -23.90 36.22
C MET A 1 -12.81 -22.81 35.28
N LEU A 2 -13.78 -21.98 35.67
CA LEU A 2 -14.30 -20.89 34.82
C LEU A 2 -13.29 -19.75 34.55
N ALA A 3 -12.54 -19.32 35.58
CA ALA A 3 -11.59 -18.20 35.45
C ALA A 3 -10.47 -18.46 34.44
N SER A 4 -9.99 -19.71 34.33
CA SER A 4 -8.96 -20.11 33.36
C SER A 4 -9.45 -20.07 31.92
N LYS A 5 -10.75 -20.36 31.69
CA LYS A 5 -11.38 -20.27 30.37
C LYS A 5 -11.63 -18.82 29.95
N MET A 6 -11.97 -17.96 30.90
CA MET A 6 -12.12 -16.53 30.65
C MET A 6 -10.80 -15.85 30.30
N PHE A 7 -9.71 -16.20 31.00
CA PHE A 7 -8.38 -15.67 30.67
C PHE A 7 -7.90 -16.07 29.27
N ALA A 8 -8.11 -17.33 28.89
CA ALA A 8 -7.78 -17.80 27.55
C ALA A 8 -8.57 -17.06 26.46
N ALA A 9 -9.87 -16.83 26.68
CA ALA A 9 -10.70 -16.07 25.74
C ALA A 9 -10.26 -14.61 25.58
N VAL A 10 -9.88 -13.93 26.67
CA VAL A 10 -9.39 -12.55 26.63
C VAL A 10 -8.06 -12.45 25.88
N ILE A 11 -7.16 -13.41 26.07
CA ILE A 11 -5.87 -13.45 25.35
C ILE A 11 -6.10 -13.66 23.85
N ILE A 12 -7.00 -14.56 23.46
CA ILE A 12 -7.32 -14.82 22.04
C ILE A 12 -7.91 -13.57 21.37
N VAL A 13 -8.84 -12.88 22.03
CA VAL A 13 -9.45 -11.64 21.50
C VAL A 13 -8.42 -10.52 21.39
N ALA A 14 -7.54 -10.36 22.38
CA ALA A 14 -6.45 -9.38 22.32
C ALA A 14 -5.46 -9.68 21.19
N CYS A 15 -5.12 -10.95 20.95
CA CYS A 15 -4.24 -11.35 19.86
C CYS A 15 -4.87 -11.04 18.49
N MET A 16 -6.15 -11.34 18.30
CA MET A 16 -6.85 -11.04 17.05
C MET A 16 -6.95 -9.52 16.80
N ALA A 17 -7.11 -8.71 17.85
CA ALA A 17 -7.11 -7.24 17.75
C ALA A 17 -5.70 -6.66 17.46
N LEU A 18 -4.64 -7.35 17.86
CA LEU A 18 -3.25 -6.96 17.57
C LEU A 18 -2.80 -7.40 16.17
N CYS A 19 -3.46 -8.40 15.57
CA CYS A 19 -3.11 -8.96 14.27
C CYS A 19 -3.86 -8.33 13.08
N THR A 20 -4.58 -7.22 13.25
CA THR A 20 -5.44 -6.68 12.18
C THR A 20 -4.74 -5.84 11.11
N ASN A 21 -3.43 -5.66 11.18
CA ASN A 21 -2.71 -4.86 10.21
C ASN A 21 -1.70 -5.77 9.50
N ALA A 22 -2.15 -6.46 8.45
CA ALA A 22 -1.22 -6.74 7.37
C ALA A 22 -0.83 -5.36 6.82
N GLU A 23 0.25 -4.79 7.35
CA GLU A 23 0.79 -3.55 6.82
C GLU A 23 1.14 -3.80 5.35
N GLU A 24 0.58 -2.97 4.47
CA GLU A 24 0.94 -2.95 3.06
C GLU A 24 2.47 -2.79 2.96
N CYS A 25 3.13 -3.53 2.07
CA CYS A 25 4.59 -3.61 2.04
C CYS A 25 5.12 -3.77 0.62
N ILE A 26 6.38 -3.37 0.41
CA ILE A 26 7.16 -3.72 -0.77
C ILE A 26 7.73 -5.12 -0.56
N TYR A 27 7.49 -6.02 -1.51
CA TYR A 27 7.91 -7.42 -1.43
C TYR A 27 9.11 -7.70 -2.34
N ASP A 28 10.04 -8.53 -1.87
CA ASP A 28 11.12 -9.08 -2.68
C ASP A 28 10.62 -10.19 -3.63
N ASP A 29 11.53 -10.72 -4.46
CA ASP A 29 11.28 -11.82 -5.40
C ASP A 29 10.89 -13.15 -4.70
N ARG A 30 11.11 -13.25 -3.39
CA ARG A 30 10.71 -14.40 -2.54
C ARG A 30 9.37 -14.17 -1.86
N GLY A 31 8.74 -13.02 -2.05
CA GLY A 31 7.48 -12.62 -1.40
C GLY A 31 7.67 -12.22 0.07
N LEU A 32 8.88 -11.86 0.49
CA LEU A 32 9.16 -11.34 1.81
C LEU A 32 9.03 -9.82 1.81
N CYS A 33 8.35 -9.30 2.82
CA CYS A 33 8.24 -7.86 3.05
C CYS A 33 9.62 -7.26 3.37
N GLU A 34 10.13 -6.39 2.51
CA GLU A 34 11.39 -5.67 2.71
C GLU A 34 11.17 -4.37 3.47
N GLU A 35 10.16 -3.58 3.07
CA GLU A 35 9.90 -2.25 3.61
C GLU A 35 8.39 -1.97 3.70
N PRO A 36 7.87 -1.56 4.88
CA PRO A 36 6.47 -1.22 5.02
C PRO A 36 6.13 0.00 4.17
N CYS A 37 4.96 -0.03 3.56
CA CYS A 37 4.47 1.08 2.75
C CYS A 37 4.16 2.30 3.63
N PRO A 38 4.42 3.53 3.14
CA PRO A 38 4.08 4.75 3.86
C PRO A 38 2.58 4.80 4.24
N PRO A 39 2.22 5.42 5.37
CA PRO A 39 0.83 5.47 5.82
C PRO A 39 -0.14 5.99 4.74
N GLY A 40 -1.20 5.24 4.48
CA GLY A 40 -2.23 5.60 3.50
C GLY A 40 -1.89 5.24 2.05
N THR A 41 -0.83 4.47 1.82
CA THR A 41 -0.52 3.82 0.54
C THR A 41 -0.86 2.32 0.61
N ILE A 42 -0.93 1.67 -0.54
CA ILE A 42 -1.21 0.23 -0.72
C ILE A 42 -0.12 -0.40 -1.58
N SER A 43 0.15 -1.68 -1.37
CA SER A 43 1.11 -2.40 -2.20
C SER A 43 0.57 -2.59 -3.61
N TYR A 44 1.42 -2.33 -4.59
CA TYR A 44 1.21 -2.62 -6.00
C TYR A 44 2.30 -3.59 -6.44
N THR A 45 1.87 -4.75 -6.94
CA THR A 45 2.77 -5.74 -7.52
C THR A 45 2.41 -5.92 -8.98
N SER A 46 3.41 -5.84 -9.86
CA SER A 46 3.19 -6.09 -11.29
C SER A 46 2.64 -7.50 -11.52
N PRO A 47 1.68 -7.68 -12.43
CA PRO A 47 1.03 -8.97 -12.66
C PRO A 47 1.94 -10.05 -13.29
N CYS A 48 3.17 -9.71 -13.71
CA CYS A 48 4.15 -10.61 -14.34
C CYS A 48 3.56 -11.51 -15.45
N SER A 49 2.54 -11.03 -16.14
CA SER A 49 1.74 -11.76 -17.11
C SER A 49 1.68 -11.00 -18.44
N VAL A 50 0.73 -11.35 -19.32
CA VAL A 50 0.47 -10.56 -20.55
C VAL A 50 -0.14 -9.18 -20.26
N GLU A 51 -0.49 -8.90 -19.01
CA GLU A 51 -1.03 -7.61 -18.58
C GLU A 51 0.07 -6.54 -18.44
N GLU A 52 -0.23 -5.33 -18.88
CA GLU A 52 0.69 -4.21 -18.74
C GLU A 52 0.77 -3.73 -17.28
N THR A 53 1.99 -3.41 -16.86
CA THR A 53 2.23 -2.72 -15.60
C THR A 53 1.81 -1.27 -15.76
N MET A 54 1.02 -0.78 -14.81
CA MET A 54 0.51 0.59 -14.83
C MET A 54 1.45 1.52 -14.05
N SER A 55 1.60 2.75 -14.52
CA SER A 55 2.33 3.79 -13.82
C SER A 55 1.62 4.23 -12.55
N GLN A 56 2.38 4.72 -11.58
CA GLN A 56 1.81 5.33 -10.39
C GLN A 56 1.05 6.61 -10.78
N ARG A 57 -0.10 6.83 -10.15
CA ARG A 57 -0.87 8.08 -10.28
C ARG A 57 -0.27 9.13 -9.37
N THR A 58 0.17 10.23 -9.95
CA THR A 58 0.79 11.36 -9.24
C THR A 58 0.00 12.64 -9.47
N CYS A 59 0.26 13.69 -8.68
CA CYS A 59 -0.31 15.02 -8.96
C CYS A 59 0.05 15.54 -10.36
N ARG A 60 1.22 15.16 -10.90
CA ARG A 60 1.67 15.53 -12.25
C ARG A 60 1.05 14.67 -13.35
N HIS A 61 0.83 13.39 -13.06
CA HIS A 61 0.25 12.40 -13.97
C HIS A 61 -0.87 11.65 -13.24
N PRO A 62 -2.08 12.24 -13.16
CA PRO A 62 -3.16 11.70 -12.33
C PRO A 62 -3.83 10.46 -12.92
N ILE A 63 -3.60 10.19 -14.21
CA ILE A 63 -4.12 9.03 -14.93
C ILE A 63 -2.97 8.04 -15.08
N ALA A 64 -3.19 6.80 -14.63
CA ALA A 64 -2.21 5.74 -14.77
C ALA A 64 -2.00 5.41 -16.25
N GLN A 65 -0.75 5.26 -16.68
CA GLN A 65 -0.38 4.96 -18.05
C GLN A 65 0.29 3.58 -18.12
N PRO A 66 0.09 2.82 -19.21
CA PRO A 66 0.80 1.57 -19.38
C PRO A 66 2.30 1.81 -19.55
N MET A 67 3.11 1.01 -18.85
CA MET A 67 4.57 1.01 -18.90
C MET A 67 5.14 -0.21 -19.62
N GLY A 68 4.27 -1.04 -20.20
CA GLY A 68 4.61 -2.35 -20.77
C GLY A 68 4.61 -3.47 -19.72
N ILE A 69 5.02 -4.66 -20.13
CA ILE A 69 5.09 -5.83 -19.26
C ILE A 69 6.39 -5.75 -18.43
N ILE A 70 6.26 -5.49 -17.14
CA ILE A 70 7.36 -5.46 -16.18
C ILE A 70 7.11 -6.59 -15.18
N CYS A 71 8.14 -7.39 -14.91
CA CYS A 71 8.13 -8.38 -13.85
C CYS A 71 8.89 -7.86 -12.63
N ASP A 72 8.57 -8.41 -11.46
CA ASP A 72 9.26 -8.14 -10.20
C ASP A 72 9.25 -6.66 -9.77
N LEU A 73 8.23 -5.92 -10.19
CA LEU A 73 7.98 -4.58 -9.68
C LEU A 73 7.04 -4.67 -8.47
N SER A 74 7.56 -4.33 -7.30
CA SER A 74 6.76 -4.05 -6.11
C SER A 74 6.98 -2.60 -5.67
N ARG A 75 5.89 -1.87 -5.40
CA ARG A 75 5.94 -0.48 -4.92
C ARG A 75 4.70 -0.14 -4.10
N CYS A 76 4.70 1.03 -3.48
CA CYS A 76 3.54 1.56 -2.76
C CYS A 76 2.81 2.61 -3.60
N ASP A 77 1.52 2.39 -3.86
CA ASP A 77 0.66 3.29 -4.64
C ASP A 77 -0.44 3.91 -3.77
N CYS A 78 -1.02 5.02 -4.24
CA CYS A 78 -2.17 5.61 -3.58
C CYS A 78 -3.46 4.87 -3.96
N PRO A 79 -4.32 4.54 -2.99
CA PRO A 79 -5.62 3.95 -3.28
C PRO A 79 -6.49 4.94 -4.08
N GLU A 80 -7.31 4.43 -5.01
CA GLU A 80 -8.27 5.28 -5.71
C GLU A 80 -9.27 5.91 -4.72
N PRO A 81 -9.62 7.20 -4.89
CA PRO A 81 -9.31 8.10 -6.00
C PRO A 81 -8.05 8.98 -5.79
N LYS A 82 -7.25 8.73 -4.75
CA LYS A 82 -6.10 9.57 -4.39
C LYS A 82 -4.93 9.43 -5.36
N VAL A 83 -4.05 10.42 -5.39
CA VAL A 83 -2.80 10.47 -6.16
C VAL A 83 -1.62 10.78 -5.24
N TRP A 84 -0.42 10.39 -5.63
CA TRP A 84 0.81 10.69 -4.88
C TRP A 84 1.24 12.13 -5.14
N ASP A 85 1.33 12.92 -4.06
CA ASP A 85 1.94 14.25 -4.10
C ASP A 85 3.44 14.12 -3.79
N GLU A 86 4.28 14.34 -4.80
CA GLU A 86 5.72 14.19 -4.66
C GLU A 86 6.38 15.26 -3.78
N LEU A 87 5.70 16.38 -3.53
CA LEU A 87 6.23 17.45 -2.67
C LEU A 87 5.85 17.22 -1.20
N ALA A 88 4.63 16.76 -0.96
CA ALA A 88 4.13 16.49 0.38
C ALA A 88 4.40 15.05 0.87
N GLU A 89 4.92 14.19 -0.01
CA GLU A 89 5.25 12.78 0.24
C GLU A 89 4.06 12.00 0.84
N LYS A 90 2.87 12.23 0.30
CA LYS A 90 1.63 11.61 0.79
C LYS A 90 0.56 11.46 -0.29
N CYS A 91 -0.38 10.56 -0.04
CA CYS A 91 -1.57 10.42 -0.89
C CYS A 91 -2.62 11.49 -0.59
N VAL A 92 -2.99 12.25 -1.61
CA VAL A 92 -3.97 13.35 -1.54
C VAL A 92 -5.05 13.18 -2.62
N LEU A 93 -6.17 13.89 -2.49
CA LEU A 93 -7.08 14.05 -3.62
C LEU A 93 -6.41 14.96 -4.66
N LEU A 94 -6.75 14.79 -5.94
CA LEU A 94 -6.18 15.61 -7.01
C LEU A 94 -6.38 17.12 -6.80
N ALA A 95 -7.48 17.52 -6.17
CA ALA A 95 -7.78 18.91 -5.82
C ALA A 95 -6.88 19.48 -4.71
N ASP A 96 -6.24 18.62 -3.93
CA ASP A 96 -5.40 18.98 -2.78
C ASP A 96 -3.90 18.85 -3.10
N CYS A 97 -3.54 18.70 -4.37
CA CYS A 97 -2.15 18.63 -4.81
C CYS A 97 -1.40 19.92 -4.48
N SER A 98 -0.20 19.78 -3.92
CA SER A 98 0.68 20.92 -3.66
C SER A 98 1.00 21.65 -4.96
N GLU A 99 0.79 22.97 -4.97
CA GLU A 99 1.22 23.78 -6.11
C GLU A 99 2.74 23.76 -6.21
N LYS A 100 3.26 23.52 -7.41
CA LYS A 100 4.68 23.76 -7.68
C LYS A 100 4.94 25.25 -7.56
N THR A 101 5.50 25.68 -6.43
CA THR A 101 6.19 26.97 -6.37
C THR A 101 7.47 26.83 -7.19
N HIS A 102 7.49 27.44 -8.37
CA HIS A 102 8.65 27.51 -9.25
C HIS A 102 9.11 28.96 -9.38
#